data_AF-Q8CEZ1-F1
#
_entry.id   AF-Q8CEZ1-F1
#
_cell.length_a   1.000
_cell.length_b   1.000
_cell.length_c   1.000
_cell.angle_alpha   90.00
_cell.angle_beta   90.00
_cell.angle_gamma   90.00
#
_symmetry.space_group_name_H-M   'P 1'
#
loop_
_entity.id
_entity.type
_entity.pdbx_description
1 polymer ?
#
loop_
_entity_poly.entity_id
_entity_poly.type
_entity_poly.pdbx_seq_one_letter_code
_entity_poly.pdbx_strand_id
1 'polypeptide(L)'
;MTHETTTLISLKEAMKRVDNKLRALDTQFKELDVTKDNLTLRFEHHSKTLASQAAQDEIWTAALALGFTSMELNIVYSYVIEVLICLHTRMLQKLPDLVRSLPTLASVLRRKAKNKHVRLVWESVLQEYGLQERDVSALCTFFIVHGNKGEHYAANVRRMYIKDVSFMITNMVKNQALQDGLLRAVQIIEKGKQAQDPENSRAPLKELMPPVKD
;
A
#
# COMPACT_ATOMS: atom_id res chain seq x y z
N MET A 1 -8.05 76.91 -37.65
CA MET A 1 -7.43 76.32 -36.43
C MET A 1 -8.40 75.54 -35.54
N THR A 2 -9.73 75.67 -35.65
CA THR A 2 -10.68 74.93 -34.78
C THR A 2 -10.89 73.47 -35.19
N HIS A 3 -10.86 73.14 -36.49
CA HIS A 3 -11.05 71.76 -36.95
C HIS A 3 -9.87 70.84 -36.55
N GLU A 4 -8.63 71.31 -36.69
CA GLU A 4 -7.43 70.54 -36.35
C GLU A 4 -7.37 70.22 -34.84
N THR A 5 -7.73 71.18 -33.98
CA THR A 5 -7.79 70.95 -32.54
C THR A 5 -8.89 69.95 -32.18
N THR A 6 -10.07 70.00 -32.81
CA THR A 6 -11.12 68.99 -32.61
C THR A 6 -10.65 67.59 -33.04
N THR A 7 -10.02 67.44 -34.21
CA THR A 7 -9.51 66.13 -34.67
C THR A 7 -8.43 65.56 -33.74
N LEU A 8 -7.51 66.40 -33.26
CA LEU A 8 -6.47 66.00 -32.31
C LEU A 8 -7.07 65.55 -30.96
N ILE A 9 -8.10 66.25 -30.46
CA ILE A 9 -8.81 65.86 -29.23
C ILE A 9 -9.49 64.50 -29.43
N SER A 10 -10.22 64.30 -30.53
CA SER A 10 -10.87 63.01 -30.84
C SER A 10 -9.87 61.85 -30.99
N LEU A 11 -8.71 62.09 -31.60
CA LEU A 11 -7.65 61.09 -31.73
C LEU A 11 -7.06 60.72 -30.35
N LYS A 12 -6.80 61.71 -29.50
CA LYS A 12 -6.30 61.49 -28.13
C LYS A 12 -7.29 60.69 -27.29
N GLU A 13 -8.58 60.97 -27.41
CA GLU A 13 -9.64 60.20 -26.75
C GLU A 13 -9.74 58.77 -27.29
N ALA A 14 -9.61 58.58 -28.60
CA ALA A 14 -9.55 57.25 -29.21
C ALA A 14 -8.34 56.46 -28.69
N MET A 15 -7.15 57.06 -28.64
CA MET A 15 -5.94 56.44 -28.11
C MET A 15 -6.09 56.07 -26.62
N LYS A 16 -6.68 56.94 -25.80
CA LYS A 16 -6.97 56.64 -24.39
C LYS A 16 -7.95 55.46 -24.24
N ARG A 17 -8.97 55.37 -25.10
CA ARG A 17 -9.89 54.22 -25.13
C ARG A 17 -9.19 52.93 -25.52
N VAL A 18 -8.28 52.97 -26.49
CA VAL A 18 -7.47 51.80 -26.90
C VAL A 18 -6.54 51.36 -25.77
N ASP A 19 -5.82 52.29 -25.14
CA ASP A 19 -4.93 51.98 -24.01
C ASP A 19 -5.69 51.33 -22.84
N ASN A 20 -6.85 51.89 -22.47
CA ASN A 20 -7.70 51.31 -21.43
C ASN A 20 -8.17 49.89 -21.79
N LYS A 21 -8.52 49.64 -23.06
CA LYS A 21 -8.91 48.30 -23.54
C LYS A 21 -7.73 47.32 -23.50
N LEU A 22 -6.53 47.76 -23.88
CA LEU A 22 -5.32 46.94 -23.81
C LEU A 22 -4.97 46.57 -22.38
N ARG A 23 -5.07 47.51 -21.43
CA ARG A 23 -4.87 47.21 -20.00
C ARG A 23 -5.92 46.24 -19.46
N ALA A 24 -7.19 46.40 -19.84
CA ALA A 24 -8.24 45.47 -19.44
C ALA A 24 -7.98 44.06 -19.99
N LEU A 25 -7.52 43.96 -21.24
CA LEU A 25 -7.17 42.68 -21.86
C LEU A 25 -5.94 42.03 -21.19
N ASP A 26 -4.92 42.81 -20.84
CA ASP A 26 -3.75 42.32 -20.08
C ASP A 26 -4.16 41.77 -18.70
N THR A 27 -5.04 42.46 -17.97
CA THR A 27 -5.61 41.95 -16.71
C THR A 27 -6.35 40.63 -16.92
N GLN A 28 -7.20 40.53 -17.95
CA GLN A 28 -7.92 39.30 -18.28
C GLN A 28 -6.98 38.15 -18.65
N PHE A 29 -5.90 38.41 -19.40
CA PHE A 29 -4.89 37.40 -19.72
C PHE A 29 -4.16 36.89 -18.48
N LYS A 30 -3.82 37.78 -17.54
CA LYS A 30 -3.19 37.40 -16.26
C LYS A 30 -4.12 36.54 -15.41
N GLU A 31 -5.40 36.90 -15.32
CA GLU A 31 -6.42 36.10 -14.62
C GLU A 31 -6.61 34.72 -15.28
N LEU A 32 -6.61 34.67 -16.61
CA LEU A 32 -6.71 33.43 -17.38
C LEU A 32 -5.49 32.53 -17.15
N ASP A 33 -4.28 33.10 -17.11
CA ASP A 33 -3.04 32.33 -16.87
C ASP A 33 -3.00 31.73 -15.46
N VAL A 34 -3.38 32.52 -14.43
CA VAL A 34 -3.55 32.02 -13.06
C VAL A 34 -4.60 30.89 -12.99
N THR A 35 -5.70 31.03 -13.73
CA THR A 35 -6.74 29.99 -13.79
C THR A 35 -6.23 28.73 -14.50
N LYS A 36 -5.48 28.87 -15.58
CA LYS A 36 -4.84 27.77 -16.33
C LYS A 36 -3.89 26.98 -15.42
N ASP A 37 -3.04 27.67 -14.66
CA ASP A 37 -2.08 27.03 -13.77
C ASP A 37 -2.80 26.28 -12.62
N ASN A 38 -3.82 26.89 -12.03
CA ASN A 38 -4.65 26.24 -11.02
C ASN A 38 -5.37 24.99 -11.55
N LEU A 39 -5.91 25.05 -12.77
CA LEU A 39 -6.54 23.90 -13.41
C LEU A 39 -5.53 22.79 -13.69
N THR A 40 -4.35 23.14 -14.20
CA THR A 40 -3.27 22.19 -14.49
C THR A 40 -2.88 21.42 -13.23
N LEU A 41 -2.63 22.13 -12.12
CA LEU A 41 -2.29 21.51 -10.83
C LEU A 41 -3.41 20.59 -10.31
N ARG A 42 -4.67 20.98 -10.48
CA ARG A 42 -5.82 20.12 -10.12
C ARG A 42 -5.88 18.88 -11.00
N PHE A 43 -5.70 19.00 -12.31
CA PHE A 43 -5.72 17.85 -13.23
C PHE A 43 -4.59 16.87 -12.91
N GLU A 44 -3.38 17.36 -12.65
CA GLU A 44 -2.26 16.49 -12.24
C GLU A 44 -2.55 15.73 -10.95
N HIS A 45 -3.12 16.40 -9.93
CA HIS A 45 -3.50 15.76 -8.69
C HIS A 45 -4.56 14.67 -8.92
N HIS A 46 -5.62 14.97 -9.68
CA HIS A 46 -6.67 14.01 -10.00
C HIS A 46 -6.16 12.84 -10.83
N SER A 47 -5.26 13.09 -11.79
CA SER A 47 -4.64 12.04 -12.60
C SER A 47 -3.84 11.07 -11.73
N LYS A 48 -3.07 11.57 -10.75
CA LYS A 48 -2.32 10.72 -9.81
C LYS A 48 -3.25 9.90 -8.93
N THR A 49 -4.31 10.52 -8.41
CA THR A 49 -5.34 9.83 -7.62
C THR A 49 -6.04 8.74 -8.43
N LEU A 50 -6.45 9.04 -9.66
CA LEU A 50 -7.11 8.07 -10.54
C LEU A 50 -6.20 6.88 -10.89
N ALA A 51 -4.93 7.13 -11.20
CA ALA A 51 -3.96 6.08 -11.45
C ALA A 51 -3.76 5.18 -10.21
N SER A 52 -3.71 5.78 -9.01
CA SER A 52 -3.61 5.02 -7.76
C SER A 52 -4.85 4.17 -7.47
N GLN A 53 -6.04 4.67 -7.77
CA GLN A 53 -7.29 3.94 -7.62
C GLN A 53 -7.36 2.78 -8.62
N ALA A 54 -7.04 3.02 -9.90
CA ALA A 54 -7.01 1.98 -10.92
C ALA A 54 -6.04 0.84 -10.54
N ALA A 55 -4.85 1.17 -10.03
CA ALA A 55 -3.89 0.17 -9.55
C ALA A 55 -4.42 -0.62 -8.33
N GLN A 56 -5.19 0.01 -7.44
CA GLN A 56 -5.84 -0.70 -6.33
C GLN A 56 -6.97 -1.61 -6.83
N ASP A 57 -7.80 -1.12 -7.75
CA ASP A 57 -8.91 -1.87 -8.34
C ASP A 57 -8.39 -3.13 -9.06
N GLU A 58 -7.28 -3.03 -9.79
CA GLU A 58 -6.62 -4.18 -10.41
C GLU A 58 -6.20 -5.26 -9.38
N ILE A 59 -5.70 -4.86 -8.22
CA ILE A 59 -5.34 -5.80 -7.14
C ILE A 59 -6.60 -6.45 -6.56
N TRP A 60 -7.68 -5.68 -6.35
CA TRP A 60 -8.97 -6.21 -5.88
C TRP A 60 -9.56 -7.22 -6.86
N THR A 61 -9.61 -6.88 -8.15
CA THR A 61 -10.07 -7.77 -9.21
C THR A 61 -9.22 -9.03 -9.27
N ALA A 62 -7.89 -8.90 -9.20
CA ALA A 62 -6.99 -10.04 -9.22
C ALA A 62 -7.17 -10.96 -8.00
N ALA A 63 -7.36 -10.39 -6.80
CA ALA A 63 -7.59 -11.16 -5.58
C ALA A 63 -8.92 -11.92 -5.62
N LEU A 64 -9.98 -11.32 -6.20
CA LEU A 64 -11.28 -11.96 -6.40
C LEU A 64 -11.25 -13.06 -7.46
N ALA A 65 -10.43 -12.90 -8.50
CA ALA A 65 -10.32 -13.83 -9.63
C ALA A 65 -9.35 -15.00 -9.38
N LEU A 66 -8.80 -15.14 -8.17
CA LEU A 66 -7.89 -16.25 -7.85
C LEU A 66 -8.61 -17.60 -7.97
N GLY A 67 -8.11 -18.45 -8.87
CA GLY A 67 -8.58 -19.81 -9.08
C GLY A 67 -8.01 -20.84 -8.10
N PHE A 68 -7.70 -20.43 -6.86
CA PHE A 68 -7.20 -21.36 -5.84
C PHE A 68 -8.30 -22.31 -5.39
N THR A 69 -7.94 -23.57 -5.16
CA THR A 69 -8.75 -24.48 -4.36
C THR A 69 -8.85 -23.97 -2.92
N SER A 70 -9.85 -24.43 -2.16
CA SER A 70 -10.00 -24.03 -0.75
C SER A 70 -8.75 -24.35 0.08
N MET A 71 -8.06 -25.46 -0.21
CA MET A 71 -6.82 -25.84 0.47
C MET A 71 -5.67 -24.87 0.17
N GLU A 72 -5.44 -24.57 -1.10
CA GLU A 72 -4.41 -23.63 -1.54
C GLU A 72 -4.64 -22.23 -0.97
N LEU A 73 -5.89 -21.78 -1.00
CA LEU A 73 -6.31 -20.50 -0.43
C LEU A 73 -6.01 -20.45 1.07
N ASN A 74 -6.38 -21.47 1.83
CA ASN A 74 -6.13 -21.53 3.28
C ASN A 74 -4.63 -21.53 3.61
N ILE A 75 -3.81 -22.22 2.81
CA ILE A 75 -2.35 -22.23 2.98
C ILE A 75 -1.78 -20.83 2.75
N VAL A 76 -2.14 -20.15 1.65
CA VAL A 76 -1.70 -18.77 1.38
C VAL A 76 -2.21 -17.81 2.46
N TYR A 77 -3.49 -17.93 2.82
CA TYR A 77 -4.11 -17.12 3.88
C TYR A 77 -3.38 -17.23 5.21
N SER A 78 -2.89 -18.43 5.55
CA SER A 78 -2.10 -18.64 6.77
C SER A 78 -0.79 -17.84 6.77
N TYR A 79 -0.08 -17.77 5.64
CA TYR A 79 1.10 -16.92 5.50
C TYR A 79 0.74 -15.44 5.63
N VAL A 80 -0.36 -15.01 5.00
CA VAL A 80 -0.83 -13.62 5.08
C VAL A 80 -1.15 -13.24 6.52
N ILE A 81 -1.96 -14.03 7.24
CA ILE A 81 -2.27 -13.75 8.65
C ILE A 81 -0.99 -13.66 9.48
N GLU A 82 -0.09 -14.63 9.36
CA GLU A 82 1.14 -14.66 10.16
C GLU A 82 1.97 -13.39 9.95
N VAL A 83 2.10 -12.90 8.71
CA VAL A 83 2.81 -11.65 8.42
C VAL A 83 2.09 -10.43 8.99
N LEU A 84 0.77 -10.34 8.86
CA LEU A 84 0.00 -9.22 9.41
C LEU A 84 0.11 -9.16 10.94
N ILE A 85 0.14 -10.33 11.61
CA ILE A 85 0.41 -10.45 13.04
C ILE A 85 1.84 -9.99 13.35
N CYS A 86 2.86 -10.50 12.64
CA CYS A 86 4.25 -10.11 12.84
C CYS A 86 4.46 -8.59 12.71
N LEU A 87 3.83 -7.96 11.71
CA LEU A 87 3.86 -6.51 11.51
C LEU A 87 3.23 -5.77 12.70
N HIS A 88 2.05 -6.20 13.14
CA HIS A 88 1.36 -5.56 14.27
C HIS A 88 2.14 -5.73 15.57
N THR A 89 2.60 -6.95 15.89
CA THR A 89 3.42 -7.21 17.08
C THR A 89 4.69 -6.37 17.07
N ARG A 90 5.38 -6.27 15.93
CA ARG A 90 6.61 -5.48 15.82
C ARG A 90 6.35 -3.98 15.98
N MET A 91 5.24 -3.47 15.46
CA MET A 91 4.79 -2.10 15.69
C MET A 91 4.58 -1.80 17.17
N LEU A 92 3.94 -2.72 17.89
CA LEU A 92 3.68 -2.56 19.33
C LEU A 92 4.96 -2.62 20.15
N GLN A 93 5.92 -3.47 19.80
CA GLN A 93 7.24 -3.52 20.46
C GLN A 93 8.01 -2.20 20.34
N LYS A 94 7.89 -1.49 19.21
CA LYS A 94 8.55 -0.20 18.98
C LYS A 94 7.74 1.01 19.50
N LEU A 95 6.47 0.82 19.84
CA LEU A 95 5.56 1.85 20.33
C LEU A 95 4.85 1.41 21.63
N PRO A 96 5.60 1.09 22.70
CA PRO A 96 5.03 0.56 23.93
C PRO A 96 3.97 1.49 24.55
N ASP A 97 4.16 2.82 24.43
CA ASP A 97 3.25 3.83 24.97
C ASP A 97 1.89 3.88 24.25
N LEU A 98 1.82 3.35 23.02
CA LEU A 98 0.62 3.41 22.17
C LEU A 98 -0.14 2.08 22.08
N VAL A 99 0.29 1.03 22.79
CA VAL A 99 -0.29 -0.33 22.70
C VAL A 99 -1.81 -0.33 22.85
N ARG A 100 -2.33 0.36 23.88
CA ARG A 100 -3.78 0.45 24.12
C ARG A 100 -4.53 1.19 23.01
N SER A 101 -3.88 2.12 22.33
CA SER A 101 -4.47 2.92 21.25
C SER A 101 -4.35 2.28 19.86
N LEU A 102 -3.55 1.21 19.76
CA LEU A 102 -3.23 0.51 18.51
C LEU A 102 -3.58 -0.99 18.61
N PRO A 103 -4.84 -1.36 18.92
CA PRO A 103 -5.20 -2.76 19.17
C PRO A 103 -5.09 -3.68 17.94
N THR A 104 -5.04 -3.13 16.71
CA THR A 104 -5.03 -3.91 15.48
C THR A 104 -4.10 -3.27 14.45
N LEU A 105 -3.71 -4.04 13.42
CA LEU A 105 -3.00 -3.46 12.28
C LEU A 105 -3.82 -2.35 11.59
N ALA A 106 -5.15 -2.48 11.53
CA ALA A 106 -6.01 -1.45 10.97
C ALA A 106 -5.94 -0.12 11.75
N SER A 107 -5.82 -0.15 13.08
CA SER A 107 -5.65 1.09 13.87
C SER A 107 -4.26 1.70 13.68
N VAL A 108 -3.22 0.88 13.47
CA VAL A 108 -1.89 1.35 13.03
C VAL A 108 -1.97 2.07 11.67
N LEU A 109 -2.56 1.43 10.66
CA LEU A 109 -2.70 1.99 9.30
C LEU A 109 -3.52 3.28 9.27
N ARG A 110 -4.55 3.42 10.12
CA ARG A 110 -5.29 4.68 10.26
C ARG A 110 -4.46 5.75 10.98
N ARG A 111 -3.70 5.38 12.01
CA ARG A 111 -2.92 6.33 12.82
C ARG A 111 -1.69 6.85 12.08
N LYS A 112 -1.02 6.03 11.28
CA LYS A 112 0.18 6.44 10.51
C LYS A 112 -0.11 7.62 9.57
N ALA A 113 -1.33 7.74 9.07
CA ALA A 113 -1.74 8.86 8.20
C ALA A 113 -1.75 10.23 8.92
N LYS A 114 -1.87 10.24 10.26
CA LYS A 114 -2.04 11.45 11.07
C LYS A 114 -0.93 11.69 12.09
N ASN A 115 -0.09 10.69 12.36
CA ASN A 115 0.96 10.77 13.39
C ASN A 115 2.33 10.44 12.79
N LYS A 116 3.23 11.44 12.76
CA LYS A 116 4.58 11.34 12.18
C LYS A 116 5.42 10.26 12.86
N HIS A 117 5.34 10.12 14.19
CA HIS A 117 6.12 9.12 14.92
C HIS A 117 5.66 7.70 14.56
N VAL A 118 4.35 7.45 14.53
CA VAL A 118 3.80 6.16 14.09
C VAL A 118 4.18 5.84 12.66
N ARG A 119 4.18 6.84 11.76
CA ARG A 119 4.62 6.66 10.37
C ARG A 119 6.10 6.26 10.26
N LEU A 120 7.00 6.94 10.97
CA LEU A 120 8.43 6.62 10.94
C LEU A 120 8.71 5.21 11.49
N VAL A 121 8.02 4.82 12.57
CA VAL A 121 8.14 3.46 13.10
C VAL A 121 7.60 2.43 12.11
N TRP A 122 6.45 2.71 11.49
CA TRP A 122 5.88 1.86 10.45
C TRP A 122 6.83 1.64 9.27
N GLU A 123 7.41 2.72 8.73
CA GLU A 123 8.42 2.65 7.66
C GLU A 123 9.64 1.82 8.09
N SER A 124 10.13 1.99 9.32
CA SER A 124 11.22 1.17 9.88
C SER A 124 10.84 -0.31 10.00
N VAL A 125 9.62 -0.63 10.42
CA VAL A 125 9.14 -2.03 10.50
C VAL A 125 9.03 -2.65 9.11
N LEU A 126 8.51 -1.91 8.12
CA LEU A 126 8.46 -2.41 6.75
C LEU A 126 9.86 -2.69 6.19
N GLN A 127 10.81 -1.80 6.45
CA GLN A 127 12.20 -2.00 6.05
C GLN A 127 12.83 -3.24 6.71
N GLU A 128 12.56 -3.48 8.00
CA GLU A 128 13.04 -4.68 8.72
C GLU A 128 12.53 -5.99 8.08
N TYR A 129 11.30 -5.99 7.58
CA TYR A 129 10.70 -7.15 6.91
C TYR A 129 10.94 -7.19 5.39
N GLY A 130 11.62 -6.21 4.82
CA GLY A 130 11.83 -6.12 3.36
C GLY A 130 10.53 -5.90 2.57
N LEU A 131 9.56 -5.22 3.18
CA LEU A 131 8.25 -4.90 2.60
C LEU A 131 8.16 -3.43 2.19
N GLN A 132 7.29 -3.17 1.22
CA GLN A 132 6.86 -1.84 0.80
C GLN A 132 5.37 -1.65 1.12
N GLU A 133 4.89 -0.40 1.11
CA GLU A 133 3.46 -0.09 1.28
C GLU A 133 2.57 -0.84 0.28
N ARG A 134 3.05 -1.04 -0.95
CA ARG A 134 2.34 -1.82 -1.98
C ARG A 134 2.16 -3.28 -1.58
N ASP A 135 3.18 -3.90 -0.97
CA ASP A 135 3.10 -5.29 -0.51
C ASP A 135 2.05 -5.42 0.60
N VAL A 136 2.05 -4.50 1.56
CA VAL A 136 1.04 -4.49 2.64
C VAL A 136 -0.35 -4.26 2.09
N SER A 137 -0.52 -3.36 1.12
CA SER A 137 -1.81 -3.18 0.44
C SER A 137 -2.29 -4.47 -0.20
N ALA A 138 -1.43 -5.19 -0.90
CA ALA A 138 -1.77 -6.47 -1.52
C ALA A 138 -2.15 -7.55 -0.47
N LEU A 139 -1.39 -7.66 0.62
CA LEU A 139 -1.67 -8.58 1.72
C LEU A 139 -2.99 -8.26 2.43
N CYS A 140 -3.25 -6.98 2.69
CA CYS A 140 -4.53 -6.54 3.27
C CYS A 140 -5.70 -6.80 2.32
N THR A 141 -5.55 -6.53 1.02
CA THR A 141 -6.58 -6.85 0.02
C THR A 141 -6.87 -8.35 0.01
N PHE A 142 -5.84 -9.21 -0.06
CA PHE A 142 -6.02 -10.66 0.00
C PHE A 142 -6.76 -11.09 1.28
N PHE A 143 -6.33 -10.58 2.45
CA PHE A 143 -6.95 -10.87 3.73
C PHE A 143 -8.44 -10.46 3.77
N ILE A 144 -8.79 -9.29 3.25
CA ILE A 144 -10.18 -8.81 3.24
C ILE A 144 -11.04 -9.64 2.28
N VAL A 145 -10.53 -9.96 1.09
CA VAL A 145 -11.28 -10.74 0.08
C VAL A 145 -11.59 -12.15 0.57
N HIS A 146 -10.62 -12.81 1.22
CA HIS A 146 -10.71 -14.24 1.55
C HIS A 146 -10.92 -14.53 3.03
N GLY A 147 -10.89 -13.52 3.91
CA GLY A 147 -10.90 -13.70 5.35
C GLY A 147 -12.17 -14.33 5.93
N ASN A 148 -13.30 -14.27 5.22
CA ASN A 148 -14.54 -14.95 5.62
C ASN A 148 -14.55 -16.45 5.29
N LYS A 149 -13.63 -16.93 4.43
CA LYS A 149 -13.50 -18.33 4.02
C LYS A 149 -12.21 -18.98 4.53
N GLY A 150 -11.23 -18.16 4.92
CA GLY A 150 -9.89 -18.61 5.24
C GLY A 150 -9.81 -19.33 6.59
N GLU A 151 -9.24 -20.54 6.56
CA GLU A 151 -8.81 -21.27 7.76
C GLU A 151 -7.29 -21.17 7.92
N HIS A 152 -6.82 -21.00 9.16
CA HIS A 152 -5.38 -20.99 9.45
C HIS A 152 -4.86 -22.43 9.62
N TYR A 153 -3.83 -22.76 8.86
CA TYR A 153 -3.05 -23.99 8.99
C TYR A 153 -1.70 -23.70 9.61
N ALA A 154 -1.36 -24.46 10.66
CA ALA A 154 -0.03 -24.46 11.25
C ALA A 154 1.06 -24.93 10.26
N ALA A 155 2.32 -24.56 10.55
CA ALA A 155 3.46 -24.77 9.65
C ALA A 155 3.65 -26.22 9.17
N ASN A 156 3.54 -27.17 10.10
CA ASN A 156 3.64 -28.60 9.83
C ASN A 156 2.55 -29.08 8.85
N VAL A 157 1.33 -28.56 9.03
CA VAL A 157 0.19 -28.88 8.17
C VAL A 157 0.37 -28.29 6.76
N ARG A 158 0.83 -27.04 6.64
CA ARG A 158 1.09 -26.40 5.33
C ARG A 158 2.07 -27.20 4.48
N ARG A 159 3.19 -27.63 5.08
CA ARG A 159 4.26 -28.40 4.41
C ARG A 159 3.81 -29.78 3.94
N MET A 160 2.81 -30.37 4.61
CA MET A 160 2.25 -31.67 4.22
C MET A 160 1.44 -31.57 2.92
N TYR A 161 0.71 -30.47 2.72
CA TYR A 161 -0.16 -30.28 1.58
C TYR A 161 0.53 -29.70 0.35
N ILE A 162 1.39 -28.69 0.53
CA ILE A 162 2.05 -28.00 -0.59
C ILE A 162 3.55 -27.89 -0.30
N LYS A 163 4.35 -28.64 -1.07
CA LYS A 163 5.81 -28.65 -0.94
C LYS A 163 6.45 -27.33 -1.38
N ASP A 164 5.90 -26.70 -2.41
CA ASP A 164 6.40 -25.45 -2.97
C ASP A 164 5.27 -24.43 -3.17
N VAL A 165 5.00 -23.68 -2.10
CA VAL A 165 3.98 -22.62 -2.09
C VAL A 165 4.40 -21.46 -3.00
N SER A 166 5.71 -21.19 -3.12
CA SER A 166 6.22 -20.12 -3.98
C SER A 166 5.98 -20.43 -5.46
N PHE A 167 6.19 -21.68 -5.89
CA PHE A 167 5.88 -22.12 -7.25
C PHE A 167 4.38 -22.00 -7.55
N MET A 168 3.52 -22.42 -6.62
CA MET A 168 2.07 -22.28 -6.76
C MET A 168 1.67 -20.81 -6.94
N ILE A 169 2.13 -19.91 -6.08
CA ILE A 169 1.84 -18.48 -6.18
C ILE A 169 2.32 -17.90 -7.52
N THR A 170 3.55 -18.24 -7.94
CA THR A 170 4.14 -17.75 -9.19
C THR A 170 3.33 -18.16 -10.42
N ASN A 171 2.81 -19.39 -10.44
CA ASN A 171 2.05 -19.90 -11.58
C ASN A 171 0.62 -19.39 -11.62
N MET A 172 -0.03 -19.25 -10.47
CA MET A 172 -1.47 -19.00 -10.38
C MET A 172 -1.82 -17.52 -10.24
N VAL A 173 -0.95 -16.69 -9.65
CA VAL A 173 -1.22 -15.27 -9.43
C VAL A 173 -0.62 -14.46 -10.58
N LYS A 174 -1.48 -13.89 -11.44
CA LYS A 174 -1.05 -13.12 -12.62
C LYS A 174 -0.77 -11.65 -12.36
N ASN A 175 -1.43 -11.05 -11.35
CA ASN A 175 -1.17 -9.67 -10.98
C ASN A 175 0.15 -9.58 -10.20
N GLN A 176 1.10 -8.80 -10.73
CA GLN A 176 2.45 -8.72 -10.16
C GLN A 176 2.47 -8.19 -8.72
N ALA A 177 1.66 -7.17 -8.41
CA ALA A 177 1.62 -6.59 -7.06
C ALA A 177 1.16 -7.62 -6.03
N LEU A 178 0.12 -8.37 -6.38
CA LEU A 178 -0.44 -9.42 -5.53
C LEU A 178 0.56 -10.58 -5.40
N GLN A 179 1.17 -11.00 -6.51
CA GLN A 179 2.17 -12.06 -6.52
C GLN A 179 3.37 -11.70 -5.62
N ASP A 180 3.94 -10.51 -5.80
CA ASP A 180 5.08 -10.03 -5.02
C ASP A 180 4.76 -10.00 -3.52
N GLY A 181 3.61 -9.43 -3.15
CA GLY A 181 3.18 -9.36 -1.75
C GLY A 181 3.06 -10.75 -1.11
N LEU A 182 2.41 -11.69 -1.80
CA LEU A 182 2.24 -13.07 -1.32
C LEU A 182 3.57 -13.83 -1.23
N LEU A 183 4.45 -13.69 -2.23
CA LEU A 183 5.77 -14.31 -2.22
C LEU A 183 6.64 -13.77 -1.08
N ARG A 184 6.63 -12.44 -0.84
CA ARG A 184 7.31 -11.84 0.31
C ARG A 184 6.76 -12.38 1.62
N ALA A 185 5.45 -12.60 1.72
CA ALA A 185 4.87 -13.16 2.93
C ALA A 185 5.38 -14.58 3.23
N VAL A 186 5.45 -15.43 2.20
CA VAL A 186 6.05 -16.77 2.33
C VAL A 186 7.51 -16.66 2.79
N GLN A 187 8.30 -15.78 2.16
CA GLN A 187 9.71 -15.58 2.50
C GLN A 187 9.91 -15.12 3.95
N ILE A 188 9.13 -14.17 4.45
CA ILE A 188 9.22 -13.66 5.82
C ILE A 188 8.99 -14.77 6.83
N ILE A 189 7.95 -15.57 6.61
CA ILE A 189 7.54 -16.63 7.54
C ILE A 189 8.47 -17.83 7.52
N GLU A 190 8.98 -18.24 6.34
CA GLU A 190 9.94 -19.33 6.27
C GLU A 190 11.33 -18.92 6.78
N LYS A 191 11.77 -17.67 6.54
CA LYS A 191 13.05 -17.17 7.11
C LYS A 191 13.01 -17.04 8.63
N GLY A 192 11.89 -16.59 9.20
CA GLY A 192 11.73 -16.50 10.65
C GLY A 192 11.93 -17.82 11.38
N LYS A 193 11.69 -18.95 10.70
CA LYS A 193 11.85 -20.31 11.25
C LYS A 193 13.27 -20.84 11.11
N GLN A 194 13.96 -20.55 10.01
CA GLN A 194 15.38 -20.93 9.87
C GLN A 194 16.28 -20.28 10.93
N ALA A 195 15.89 -19.11 11.44
CA ALA A 195 16.56 -18.46 12.57
C ALA A 195 16.25 -19.09 13.94
N GLN A 196 15.13 -19.82 14.08
CA GLN A 196 14.74 -20.52 15.32
C GLN A 196 15.20 -21.99 15.37
N ASP A 197 15.52 -22.60 14.23
CA ASP A 197 15.97 -24.00 14.11
C ASP A 197 17.48 -24.34 14.32
N PRO A 198 18.43 -23.43 14.65
CA PRO A 198 19.82 -23.84 14.92
C PRO A 198 20.02 -24.55 16.28
N GLU A 199 19.12 -24.37 17.26
CA GLU A 199 19.36 -24.81 18.65
C GLU A 199 18.59 -26.08 19.08
N ASN A 200 17.60 -26.55 18.32
CA ASN A 200 16.80 -27.73 18.69
C ASN A 200 17.10 -28.99 17.86
N SER A 201 18.14 -28.97 17.02
CA SER A 201 18.54 -30.10 16.18
C SER A 201 19.64 -30.98 16.82
N ARG A 202 19.91 -30.85 18.12
CA ARG A 202 20.87 -31.66 18.90
C ARG A 202 20.25 -32.22 20.19
N ALA A 203 19.19 -33.02 20.07
CA ALA A 203 18.81 -33.97 21.11
C ALA A 203 18.39 -35.28 20.43
N PRO A 204 19.14 -36.39 20.64
CA PRO A 204 18.80 -37.67 20.04
C PRO A 204 17.46 -38.16 20.60
N LEU A 205 16.60 -38.68 19.73
CA LEU A 205 15.31 -39.34 19.95
C LEU A 205 15.32 -40.55 20.92
N LYS A 206 16.26 -40.62 21.88
CA LYS A 206 16.42 -41.70 22.86
C LYS A 206 15.84 -41.41 24.25
N GLU A 207 15.29 -40.23 24.51
CA GLU A 207 14.77 -39.86 25.86
C GLU A 207 13.22 -39.84 25.97
N LEU A 208 12.48 -40.29 24.95
CA LEU A 208 11.00 -40.25 24.93
C LEU A 208 10.30 -41.61 25.04
N MET A 209 11.00 -42.67 25.47
CA MET A 209 10.34 -43.95 25.78
C MET A 209 10.15 -44.11 27.30
N PRO A 210 8.91 -44.32 27.78
CA PRO A 210 8.67 -44.61 29.20
C PRO A 210 9.21 -46.00 29.56
N PRO A 211 9.65 -46.24 30.80
CA PRO A 211 10.22 -47.51 31.19
C PRO A 211 9.12 -48.58 31.19
N VAL A 212 9.29 -49.60 30.35
CA VAL A 212 8.56 -50.86 30.48
C VAL A 212 9.14 -51.56 31.70
N LYS A 213 8.31 -51.78 32.73
CA LYS A 213 8.65 -52.66 33.84
C LYS A 213 8.23 -54.08 33.49
N ASP A 214 9.19 -55.01 33.64
CA ASP A 214 8.93 -56.44 33.82
C ASP A 214 8.12 -56.70 35.12
#